data_AF-A0A382ANZ6-F1
#
_entry.id   AF-A0A382ANZ6-F1
#
_cell.length_a   1.000
_cell.length_b   1.000
_cell.length_c   1.000
_cell.angle_alpha   90.00
_cell.angle_beta   90.00
_cell.angle_gamma   90.00
#
_symmetry.space_group_name_H-M   'P 1'
#
loop_
_entity.id
_entity.type
_entity.pdbx_description
1 polymer ?
#
loop_
_entity_poly.entity_id
_entity_poly.type
_entity_poly.pdbx_seq_one_letter_code
_entity_poly.pdbx_strand_id
1 'polypeptide(L)'
;VADFHRTLLKGGLFMYPKDTKSPKGKLRFSFEAAPLAFIVEQAGGKASTGIQRILDITPTGIHDRLPLFIGSKKDVEMAEERLAATVKKGSWFKWLSG
;
A
#
# COMPACT_ATOMS: atom_id res chain seq x y z
N VAL A 1 4.87 8.10 -11.48
CA VAL A 1 4.01 7.75 -12.63
C VAL A 1 4.63 6.67 -13.50
N ALA A 2 5.88 6.81 -13.96
CA ALA A 2 6.54 5.82 -14.83
C ALA A 2 6.53 4.37 -14.28
N ASP A 3 6.84 4.18 -12.99
CA ASP A 3 6.81 2.85 -12.38
C ASP A 3 5.42 2.23 -12.39
N PHE A 4 4.39 3.00 -12.02
CA PHE A 4 3.00 2.54 -12.09
C PHE A 4 2.60 2.19 -13.52
N HIS A 5 2.95 3.01 -14.51
CA HIS A 5 2.62 2.75 -15.91
C HIS A 5 3.26 1.45 -16.40
N ARG A 6 4.53 1.19 -16.06
CA ARG A 6 5.18 -0.09 -16.33
C ARG A 6 4.44 -1.25 -15.66
N THR A 7 4.10 -1.12 -14.37
CA THR A 7 3.37 -2.14 -13.63
C THR A 7 1.99 -2.42 -14.22
N LEU A 8 1.29 -1.40 -14.71
CA LEU A 8 -0.01 -1.56 -15.35
C LEU A 8 0.08 -2.38 -16.65
N LEU A 9 1.13 -2.15 -17.45
CA LEU A 9 1.29 -2.83 -18.75
C LEU A 9 1.95 -4.21 -18.65
N LYS A 10 2.90 -4.37 -17.72
CA LYS A 10 3.73 -5.59 -17.63
C LYS A 10 3.36 -6.48 -16.44
N GLY A 11 2.42 -6.05 -15.60
CA GLY A 11 2.16 -6.67 -14.31
C GLY A 11 3.27 -6.43 -13.29
N GLY A 12 3.14 -7.09 -12.15
CA GLY A 12 4.06 -7.00 -11.02
C GLY A 12 3.52 -6.10 -9.91
N LEU A 13 4.42 -5.70 -9.00
CA LEU A 13 4.12 -4.87 -7.84
C LEU A 13 4.94 -3.57 -7.87
N PHE A 14 4.25 -2.44 -7.71
CA PHE A 14 4.87 -1.17 -7.33
C PHE A 14 4.46 -0.85 -5.88
N MET A 15 5.43 -0.49 -5.03
CA MET A 15 5.14 -0.19 -3.63
C MET A 15 5.95 0.98 -3.10
N TYR A 16 5.33 1.70 -2.17
CA TYR A 16 5.91 2.78 -1.38
C TYR A 16 5.45 2.59 0.07
N PRO A 17 6.05 1.65 0.83
CA PRO A 17 5.68 1.40 2.22
C PRO A 17 6.01 2.62 3.11
N LYS A 18 5.50 2.59 4.34
CA LYS A 18 5.96 3.53 5.38
C LYS A 18 7.38 3.17 5.80
N ASP A 19 8.14 4.18 6.21
CA ASP A 19 9.49 4.03 6.77
C ASP A 19 9.65 4.92 8.01
N THR A 20 10.83 4.92 8.62
CA THR A 20 11.12 5.70 9.84
C THR A 20 11.07 7.21 9.62
N LYS A 21 11.31 7.70 8.39
CA LYS A 21 11.25 9.12 8.03
C LYS A 21 9.85 9.54 7.60
N SER A 22 9.05 8.60 7.08
CA SER A 22 7.70 8.79 6.57
C SER A 22 6.76 7.75 7.19
N PRO A 23 6.42 7.89 8.50
CA PRO A 23 5.63 6.89 9.22
C PRO A 23 4.19 6.75 8.70
N LYS A 24 3.67 7.81 8.07
CA LYS A 24 2.37 7.80 7.36
C LYS A 24 2.51 7.45 5.88
N GLY A 25 3.69 7.05 5.40
CA GLY A 25 3.99 6.95 3.98
C GLY A 25 4.27 8.32 3.35
N LYS A 26 4.65 8.30 2.06
CA LYS A 26 5.13 9.49 1.34
C LYS A 26 4.12 10.05 0.35
N LEU A 27 3.29 9.19 -0.23
CA LEU A 27 2.37 9.57 -1.30
C LEU A 27 1.09 10.16 -0.73
N ARG A 28 0.52 11.15 -1.42
CA ARG A 28 -0.72 11.82 -1.04
C ARG A 28 -1.92 11.02 -1.53
N PHE A 29 -2.95 10.91 -0.69
CA PHE A 29 -4.19 10.20 -1.03
C PHE A 29 -4.86 10.79 -2.27
N SER A 30 -5.28 12.06 -2.19
CA SER A 30 -6.25 12.62 -3.13
C SER A 30 -5.75 12.80 -4.56
N PHE A 31 -4.45 12.96 -4.76
CA PHE A 31 -3.87 13.27 -6.07
C PHE A 31 -2.69 12.39 -6.48
N GLU A 32 -2.40 11.32 -5.72
CA GLU A 32 -1.52 10.24 -6.17
C GLU A 32 -2.17 8.88 -5.98
N ALA A 33 -2.48 8.50 -4.74
CA ALA A 33 -2.90 7.12 -4.47
C ALA A 33 -4.30 6.82 -5.02
N ALA A 34 -5.30 7.65 -4.74
CA ALA A 34 -6.68 7.41 -5.13
C ALA A 34 -6.88 7.36 -6.67
N PRO A 35 -6.31 8.30 -7.46
CA PRO A 35 -6.42 8.22 -8.92
C PRO A 35 -5.76 6.96 -9.50
N LEU A 36 -4.57 6.58 -9.01
CA LEU A 36 -3.88 5.38 -9.49
C LEU A 36 -4.59 4.09 -9.06
N ALA A 37 -5.13 4.07 -7.84
CA ALA A 37 -5.93 2.96 -7.34
C ALA A 37 -7.18 2.72 -8.19
N PHE A 38 -7.88 3.79 -8.56
CA PHE A 38 -9.02 3.68 -9.48
C PHE A 38 -8.62 3.03 -10.80
N ILE A 39 -7.53 3.51 -11.43
CA ILE A 39 -7.06 2.97 -12.72
C ILE A 39 -6.70 1.49 -12.60
N VAL A 40 -5.91 1.10 -11.58
CA VAL A 40 -5.45 -0.28 -11.47
C VAL A 40 -6.59 -1.25 -11.20
N GLU A 41 -7.58 -0.85 -10.42
CA GLU A 41 -8.72 -1.71 -10.09
C GLU A 41 -9.63 -1.90 -11.30
N GLN A 42 -9.81 -0.86 -12.13
CA GLN A 42 -10.47 -1.01 -13.43
C GLN A 42 -9.70 -1.93 -14.39
N ALA A 43 -8.38 -2.01 -14.25
CA ALA A 43 -7.54 -2.95 -14.99
C ALA A 43 -7.47 -4.36 -14.35
N GLY A 44 -8.27 -4.65 -13.32
CA GLY A 44 -8.31 -5.94 -12.63
C GLY A 44 -7.17 -6.18 -11.62
N GLY A 45 -6.36 -5.16 -11.35
CA GLY A 45 -5.34 -5.18 -10.30
C GLY A 45 -5.89 -4.83 -8.92
N LYS A 46 -4.98 -4.57 -7.97
CA LYS A 46 -5.31 -4.20 -6.58
C LYS A 46 -4.48 -3.01 -6.12
N ALA A 47 -5.05 -2.18 -5.26
CA ALA A 47 -4.35 -1.10 -4.56
C ALA A 47 -4.67 -1.15 -3.06
N SER A 48 -3.63 -1.14 -2.22
CA SER A 48 -3.75 -1.31 -0.77
C SER A 48 -2.73 -0.46 -0.01
N THR A 49 -3.03 -0.18 1.26
CA THR A 49 -2.06 0.33 2.25
C THR A 49 -1.19 -0.76 2.86
N GLY A 50 -1.40 -2.01 2.46
CA GLY A 50 -0.85 -3.21 3.08
C GLY A 50 -1.78 -3.81 4.13
N ILE A 51 -2.82 -3.08 4.54
CA ILE A 51 -3.85 -3.54 5.51
C ILE A 51 -5.28 -3.16 5.10
N GLN A 52 -5.45 -2.14 4.28
CA GLN A 52 -6.76 -1.61 3.86
C GLN A 52 -6.71 -1.21 2.39
N ARG A 53 -7.78 -1.48 1.65
CA ARG A 53 -7.93 -1.04 0.25
C ARG A 53 -7.92 0.49 0.16
N ILE A 54 -7.24 1.02 -0.87
CA ILE A 54 -7.07 2.47 -1.02
C ILE A 54 -8.41 3.20 -1.20
N LEU A 55 -9.29 2.70 -2.07
CA LEU A 55 -10.56 3.37 -2.37
C LEU A 55 -11.60 3.30 -1.23
N ASP A 56 -11.36 2.52 -0.18
CA ASP A 56 -12.23 2.44 1.00
C ASP A 56 -11.82 3.45 2.09
N ILE A 57 -10.76 4.24 1.86
CA ILE A 57 -10.25 5.23 2.82
C ILE A 57 -10.99 6.55 2.67
N THR A 58 -11.50 7.08 3.78
CA THR A 58 -11.96 8.47 3.85
C THR A 58 -10.82 9.35 4.37
N PRO A 59 -10.24 10.25 3.56
CA PRO A 59 -9.17 11.14 4.01
C PRO A 59 -9.71 12.19 4.99
N THR A 60 -8.89 12.60 5.94
CA THR A 60 -9.15 13.69 6.88
C THR A 60 -8.73 15.05 6.34
N GLY A 61 -7.83 15.07 5.35
CA GLY A 61 -7.36 16.29 4.71
C GLY A 61 -6.80 16.05 3.30
N ILE A 62 -6.72 17.12 2.51
CA ILE A 62 -6.26 17.05 1.10
C ILE A 62 -4.80 16.61 0.95
N HIS A 63 -3.97 16.79 1.98
CA HIS A 63 -2.55 16.45 1.98
C HIS A 63 -2.23 15.13 2.71
N ASP A 64 -3.26 14.35 3.06
CA ASP A 64 -3.06 13.10 3.79
C ASP A 64 -2.18 12.13 3.02
N ARG A 65 -1.27 11.49 3.75
CA ARG A 65 -0.32 10.53 3.21
C ARG A 65 -0.64 9.12 3.65
N LEU A 66 -0.25 8.16 2.82
CA LEU A 66 -0.41 6.75 3.08
C LEU A 66 0.72 5.90 2.47
N PRO A 67 0.98 4.70 3.00
CA PRO A 67 1.76 3.68 2.30
C PRO A 67 0.94 3.13 1.12
N LEU A 68 1.60 2.78 0.01
CA LEU A 68 0.93 2.27 -1.19
C LEU A 68 1.53 0.95 -1.65
N PHE A 69 0.69 -0.02 -1.98
CA PHE A 69 1.01 -1.28 -2.66
C PHE A 69 0.03 -1.42 -3.81
N ILE A 70 0.52 -1.46 -5.05
CA ILE A 70 -0.32 -1.36 -6.24
C ILE A 70 0.20 -2.19 -7.39
N GLY A 71 -0.68 -2.90 -8.09
CA GLY A 71 -0.32 -3.69 -9.27
C GLY A 71 -1.16 -4.95 -9.44
N SER A 72 -0.52 -6.02 -9.92
CA SER A 72 -1.13 -7.35 -10.06
C SER A 72 -1.74 -7.81 -8.75
N LYS A 73 -3.00 -8.24 -8.78
CA LYS A 73 -3.78 -8.60 -7.57
C LYS A 73 -3.04 -9.59 -6.66
N LYS A 74 -2.52 -10.69 -7.23
CA LYS A 74 -1.81 -11.73 -6.48
C LYS A 74 -0.52 -11.22 -5.83
N ASP A 75 0.19 -10.30 -6.47
CA ASP A 75 1.45 -9.77 -5.94
C ASP A 75 1.19 -8.80 -4.78
N VAL A 76 0.11 -8.03 -4.85
CA VAL A 76 -0.34 -7.15 -3.74
C VAL A 76 -0.81 -8.00 -2.55
N GLU A 77 -1.60 -9.04 -2.79
CA GLU A 77 -2.06 -9.97 -1.73
C GLU A 77 -0.88 -10.67 -1.03
N MET A 78 0.11 -11.11 -1.81
CA MET A 78 1.35 -11.66 -1.26
C MET A 78 2.09 -10.62 -0.39
N ALA A 79 2.16 -9.36 -0.82
CA ALA A 79 2.79 -8.31 -0.03
C ALA A 79 2.04 -8.06 1.29
N GLU A 80 0.71 -8.01 1.27
CA GLU A 80 -0.14 -7.87 2.47
C GLU A 80 0.13 -9.00 3.47
N GLU A 81 0.17 -10.25 3.01
CA GLU A 81 0.43 -11.42 3.85
C GLU A 81 1.79 -11.33 4.56
N ARG A 82 2.84 -10.97 3.82
CA ARG A 82 4.21 -10.86 4.35
C ARG A 82 4.37 -9.71 5.34
N LEU A 83 3.65 -8.61 5.13
CA LEU A 83 3.58 -7.50 6.09
C LEU A 83 2.87 -7.92 7.37
N ALA A 84 1.72 -8.59 7.27
CA ALA A 84 0.96 -9.10 8.41
C ALA A 84 1.79 -10.08 9.26
N ALA A 85 2.58 -10.95 8.63
CA ALA A 85 3.48 -11.87 9.31
C ALA A 85 4.59 -11.13 10.11
N THR A 86 5.07 -10.00 9.59
CA THR A 86 6.12 -9.20 10.24
C THR A 86 5.59 -8.46 11.47
N VAL A 87 4.34 -7.98 11.43
CA VAL A 87 3.67 -7.35 12.59
C VAL A 87 3.46 -8.35 13.73
N LYS A 88 3.05 -9.59 13.42
CA LYS A 88 2.84 -10.63 14.45
C LYS A 88 4.14 -11.02 15.18
N LYS A 89 5.27 -11.09 14.47
CA LYS A 89 6.57 -11.47 15.06
C LYS A 89 7.09 -10.44 16.07
N GLY A 90 6.83 -9.14 15.82
CA GLY A 90 7.18 -8.07 16.78
C GLY A 90 6.33 -8.07 18.05
N SER A 91 5.09 -8.57 17.97
CA SER A 91 4.20 -8.66 19.15
C SER A 91 4.61 -9.76 20.13
N TRP A 92 5.22 -10.85 19.65
CA TRP A 92 5.65 -11.97 20.50
C TRP A 92 6.82 -11.58 21.43
N PHE A 93 7.75 -10.73 20.98
CA PHE A 93 8.85 -10.22 21.81
C PHE A 93 8.40 -9.27 22.93
N LYS A 94 7.27 -8.59 22.74
CA LYS A 94 6.77 -7.57 23.68
C LYS A 94 6.21 -8.17 24.99
N TRP A 95 5.90 -9.47 25.01
CA TRP A 95 5.37 -10.17 26.20
C TRP A 95 6.46 -10.79 27.08
N LEU A 96 7.67 -11.00 26.54
CA LEU A 96 8.82 -11.58 27.26
C LEU A 96 9.74 -10.50 27.89
N SER A 97 9.42 -9.23 27.68
CA SER A 97 10.21 -8.07 28.14
C SER A 97 9.50 -7.28 29.25
N GLY A 98 8.42 -7.82 29.81
CA GLY A 98 7.68 -7.28 30.95
C GLY A 98 7.82 -8.16 32.17
#